data_AF-A0A0N1PIK4-F1
#
_entry.id   AF-A0A0N1PIK4-F1
#
_cell.length_a   1.000
_cell.length_b   1.000
_cell.length_c   1.000
_cell.angle_alpha   90.00
_cell.angle_beta   90.00
_cell.angle_gamma   90.00
#
_symmetry.space_group_name_H-M   'P 1'
#
loop_
_entity.id
_entity.type
_entity.pdbx_description
1 polymer ?
#
loop_
_entity_poly.entity_id
_entity_poly.type
_entity_poly.pdbx_seq_one_letter_code
_entity_poly.pdbx_strand_id
1 'polypeptide(L)'
;MSSRVIEMREALRSELVKLGTPGNWDHIVNQIGLFSYTGLTQRQSEYLIEEYHIYLLRTGRINVCGLNPGNVQYVARAIHDAVTKFPAQQ
;
A
#
# COMPACT_ATOMS: atom_id res chain seq x y z
N MET A 1 7.93 -9.27 19.53
CA MET A 1 7.40 -7.89 19.41
C MET A 1 7.31 -7.55 17.92
N SER A 2 6.13 -7.71 17.28
CA SER A 2 5.78 -7.18 15.94
C SER A 2 4.64 -7.95 15.25
N SER A 3 4.00 -8.95 15.88
CA SER A 3 2.96 -9.79 15.25
C SER A 3 1.90 -8.97 14.51
N ARG A 4 1.39 -7.90 15.13
CA ARG A 4 0.43 -6.98 14.51
C ARG A 4 0.95 -6.35 13.19
N VAL A 5 2.22 -5.98 13.13
CA VAL A 5 2.80 -5.37 11.91
C VAL A 5 2.91 -6.42 10.81
N ILE A 6 3.28 -7.65 11.15
CA ILE A 6 3.34 -8.77 10.21
C ILE A 6 1.93 -9.11 9.69
N GLU A 7 0.96 -9.24 10.59
CA GLU A 7 -0.44 -9.46 10.25
C GLU A 7 -0.98 -8.36 9.33
N MET A 8 -0.65 -7.08 9.59
CA MET A 8 -1.09 -5.97 8.72
C MET A 8 -0.41 -5.97 7.36
N ARG A 9 0.84 -6.44 7.24
CA ARG A 9 1.50 -6.64 5.94
C ARG A 9 0.80 -7.72 5.14
N GLU A 10 0.51 -8.85 5.77
CA GLU A 10 -0.21 -9.95 5.15
C GLU A 10 -1.63 -9.54 4.74
N ALA A 11 -2.34 -8.83 5.61
CA ALA A 11 -3.68 -8.32 5.32
C ALA A 11 -3.67 -7.36 4.13
N LEU A 12 -2.73 -6.40 4.09
CA LEU A 12 -2.62 -5.47 2.97
C LEU A 12 -2.32 -6.20 1.65
N ARG A 13 -1.35 -7.12 1.65
CA ARG A 13 -1.02 -7.94 0.47
C ARG A 13 -2.22 -8.76 0.02
N SER A 14 -2.90 -9.44 0.95
CA SER A 14 -4.05 -10.29 0.66
C SER A 14 -5.18 -9.50 0.00
N GLU A 15 -5.49 -8.31 0.51
CA GLU A 15 -6.50 -7.43 -0.10
C GLU A 15 -6.08 -6.93 -1.49
N LEU A 16 -4.81 -6.57 -1.68
CA LEU A 16 -4.30 -6.15 -3.01
C LEU A 16 -4.35 -7.28 -4.04
N VAL A 17 -4.01 -8.50 -3.65
CA VAL A 17 -4.11 -9.69 -4.52
C VAL A 17 -5.57 -10.01 -4.83
N LYS A 18 -6.45 -9.92 -3.83
CA LYS A 18 -7.89 -10.14 -3.99
C LYS A 18 -8.55 -9.13 -4.95
N LEU A 19 -8.08 -7.88 -4.92
CA LEU A 19 -8.52 -6.84 -5.86
C LEU A 19 -7.92 -6.98 -7.26
N GLY A 20 -6.96 -7.89 -7.47
CA GLY A 20 -6.29 -8.06 -8.76
C GLY A 20 -5.42 -6.85 -9.13
N THR A 21 -4.85 -6.15 -8.15
CA THR A 21 -4.05 -4.95 -8.40
C THR A 21 -2.83 -5.27 -9.27
N PRO A 22 -2.64 -4.56 -10.40
CA PRO A 22 -1.48 -4.76 -11.26
C PRO A 22 -0.15 -4.59 -10.51
N GLY A 23 0.82 -5.45 -10.79
CA GLY A 23 2.16 -5.43 -10.17
C GLY A 23 2.40 -6.59 -9.19
N ASN A 24 3.64 -6.68 -8.69
CA ASN A 24 4.01 -7.61 -7.62
C ASN A 24 3.93 -6.87 -6.27
N TRP A 25 3.31 -7.49 -5.27
CA TRP A 25 3.13 -6.94 -3.91
C TRP A 25 3.75 -7.81 -2.81
N ASP A 26 4.56 -8.81 -3.18
CA ASP A 26 5.20 -9.74 -2.25
C ASP A 26 6.26 -9.04 -1.40
N HIS A 27 6.85 -7.97 -1.92
CA HIS A 27 7.83 -7.15 -1.20
C HIS A 27 7.26 -6.48 0.05
N ILE A 28 5.93 -6.29 0.16
CA ILE A 28 5.30 -5.76 1.37
C ILE A 28 5.49 -6.73 2.56
N VAL A 29 5.45 -8.04 2.31
CA VAL A 29 5.58 -9.06 3.36
C VAL A 29 7.05 -9.40 3.61
N ASN A 30 7.90 -9.39 2.57
CA ASN A 30 9.31 -9.73 2.68
C ASN A 30 10.16 -8.66 3.42
N GLN A 31 9.67 -7.43 3.52
CA GLN A 31 10.38 -6.34 4.19
C GLN A 31 10.21 -6.36 5.72
N ILE A 32 11.30 -6.08 6.44
CA ILE A 32 11.35 -6.06 7.91
C ILE A 32 11.31 -4.61 8.41
N GLY A 33 10.56 -4.38 9.49
CA GLY A 33 10.50 -3.10 10.19
C GLY A 33 9.14 -2.41 10.14
N LEU A 34 9.11 -1.13 10.49
CA LEU A 34 7.88 -0.32 10.59
C LEU A 34 7.42 0.25 9.24
N PHE A 35 8.36 0.38 8.30
CA PHE A 35 8.11 0.98 6.99
C PHE A 35 8.05 -0.09 5.91
N SER A 36 7.28 0.19 4.86
CA SER A 36 7.28 -0.60 3.64
C SER A 36 7.42 0.32 2.45
N TYR A 37 8.25 -0.06 1.47
CA TYR A 37 8.21 0.56 0.15
C TYR A 37 7.12 -0.13 -0.65
N THR A 38 6.11 0.59 -1.10
CA THR A 38 5.04 0.02 -1.93
C THR A 38 5.43 -0.07 -3.40
N GLY A 39 6.42 0.71 -3.83
CA GLY A 39 6.78 0.84 -5.26
C GLY A 39 5.86 1.81 -6.01
N LEU A 40 5.02 2.55 -5.29
CA LEU A 40 4.15 3.56 -5.89
C LEU A 40 4.98 4.72 -6.45
N THR A 41 4.59 5.20 -7.63
CA THR A 41 5.18 6.38 -8.24
C THR A 41 4.76 7.65 -7.48
N GLN A 42 5.46 8.75 -7.72
CA GLN A 42 5.10 10.04 -7.14
C GLN A 42 3.65 10.44 -7.49
N ARG A 43 3.24 10.25 -8.75
CA ARG A 43 1.88 10.58 -9.22
C ARG A 43 0.81 9.75 -8.53
N GLN A 44 1.05 8.45 -8.33
CA GLN A 44 0.15 7.58 -7.57
C GLN A 44 0.08 8.00 -6.09
N SER A 45 1.22 8.41 -5.53
CA SER A 45 1.29 8.85 -4.13
C SER A 45 0.55 10.17 -3.90
N GLU A 46 0.68 11.13 -4.80
CA GLU A 46 -0.06 12.41 -4.77
C GLU A 46 -1.56 12.17 -4.91
N TYR A 47 -1.97 11.29 -5.82
CA TYR A 47 -3.38 10.92 -5.99
C TYR A 47 -4.00 10.32 -4.71
N LEU A 48 -3.26 9.45 -4.02
CA LEU A 48 -3.71 8.89 -2.74
C LEU A 48 -3.88 9.94 -1.65
N ILE A 49 -3.06 10.99 -1.65
CA ILE A 49 -3.14 12.10 -0.70
C ILE A 49 -4.34 13.00 -1.00
N GLU A 50 -4.54 13.35 -2.27
CA GLU A 50 -5.56 14.32 -2.69
C GLU A 50 -6.98 13.73 -2.64
N GLU A 51 -7.17 12.52 -3.16
CA GLU A 51 -8.52 11.93 -3.29
C GLU A 51 -8.91 11.03 -2.12
N TYR A 52 -7.95 10.28 -1.57
CA TYR A 52 -8.21 9.28 -0.52
C TYR A 52 -7.71 9.73 0.86
N HIS A 53 -7.06 10.90 0.95
CA HIS A 53 -6.49 11.42 2.19
C HIS A 53 -5.54 10.43 2.90
N ILE A 54 -4.84 9.61 2.11
CA ILE A 54 -3.84 8.66 2.60
C ILE A 54 -2.47 9.32 2.46
N TYR A 55 -1.89 9.72 3.59
CA TYR A 55 -0.62 10.42 3.63
C TYR A 55 0.57 9.44 3.65
N LEU A 56 1.30 9.40 2.54
CA LEU A 56 2.53 8.63 2.37
C LEU A 56 3.65 9.51 1.80
N LEU A 57 4.89 9.02 1.85
CA LEU A 57 5.99 9.72 1.19
C LEU A 57 5.85 9.59 -0.33
N ARG A 58 6.25 10.63 -1.06
CA ARG A 58 6.26 10.67 -2.54
C ARG A 58 7.11 9.56 -3.18
N THR A 59 8.00 8.94 -2.41
CA THR A 59 8.81 7.78 -2.79
C THR A 59 8.05 6.43 -2.68
N GLY A 60 6.76 6.44 -2.33
CA GLY A 60 5.97 5.25 -2.10
C GLY A 60 6.28 4.56 -0.76
N ARG A 61 6.99 5.21 0.17
CA ARG A 61 7.24 4.64 1.50
C ARG A 61 6.05 4.90 2.43
N ILE A 62 5.49 3.83 2.99
CA ILE A 62 4.38 3.86 3.95
C ILE A 62 4.82 3.40 5.34
N ASN A 63 4.13 3.88 6.37
CA ASN A 63 4.25 3.37 7.74
C ASN A 63 3.16 2.31 7.99
N VAL A 64 3.56 1.05 8.08
CA VAL A 64 2.63 -0.09 8.26
C VAL A 64 1.92 -0.02 9.61
N CYS A 65 2.49 0.63 10.62
CA CYS A 65 1.86 0.74 11.93
C CYS A 65 0.56 1.56 11.93
N GLY A 66 0.37 2.42 10.92
CA GLY A 66 -0.88 3.17 10.71
C GLY A 66 -2.01 2.32 10.13
N LEU A 67 -1.70 1.10 9.68
CA LEU A 67 -2.70 0.14 9.23
C LEU A 67 -3.32 -0.59 10.43
N ASN A 68 -4.61 -0.86 10.28
CA ASN A 68 -5.42 -1.64 11.19
C ASN A 68 -6.50 -2.40 10.39
N PRO A 69 -7.16 -3.41 11.00
CA PRO A 69 -8.19 -4.17 10.31
C PRO A 69 -9.37 -3.35 9.77
N GLY A 70 -9.63 -2.18 10.37
CA GLY A 70 -10.71 -1.27 9.93
C GLY A 70 -10.37 -0.43 8.70
N ASN A 71 -9.08 -0.12 8.46
CA ASN A 71 -8.66 0.74 7.35
C ASN A 71 -7.88 0.01 6.24
N VAL A 72 -7.36 -1.20 6.49
CA VAL A 72 -6.50 -1.91 5.52
C VAL A 72 -7.20 -2.14 4.18
N GLN A 73 -8.50 -2.44 4.20
CA GLN A 73 -9.30 -2.62 2.99
C GLN A 73 -9.49 -1.31 2.23
N TYR A 74 -9.67 -0.19 2.94
CA TYR A 74 -9.79 1.13 2.32
C TYR A 74 -8.48 1.52 1.64
N VAL A 75 -7.36 1.33 2.33
CA VAL A 75 -6.02 1.61 1.78
C VAL A 75 -5.73 0.72 0.57
N ALA A 76 -6.04 -0.57 0.63
CA ALA A 76 -5.84 -1.49 -0.50
C ALA A 76 -6.65 -1.08 -1.74
N ARG A 77 -7.92 -0.68 -1.56
CA ARG A 77 -8.75 -0.17 -2.66
C ARG A 77 -8.22 1.14 -3.25
N ALA A 78 -7.77 2.05 -2.40
CA ALA A 78 -7.18 3.31 -2.86
C ALA A 78 -5.91 3.07 -3.68
N ILE A 79 -5.03 2.18 -3.21
CA ILE A 79 -3.81 1.77 -3.94
C ILE A 79 -4.18 1.14 -5.28
N HIS A 80 -5.19 0.26 -5.30
CA HIS A 80 -5.68 -0.35 -6.53
C HIS A 80 -6.16 0.69 -7.56
N ASP A 81 -6.98 1.65 -7.12
CA ASP A 81 -7.48 2.71 -7.98
C ASP A 81 -6.34 3.60 -8.51
N ALA A 82 -5.38 3.96 -7.64
CA ALA A 82 -4.22 4.76 -8.02
C ALA A 82 -3.36 4.07 -9.10
N VAL A 83 -3.09 2.78 -8.93
CA VAL A 83 -2.30 1.99 -9.88
C VAL A 83 -3.04 1.75 -11.20
N THR A 84 -4.35 1.56 -11.14
CA THR A 84 -5.19 1.34 -12.33
C THR A 84 -5.36 2.62 -13.15
N LYS A 85 -5.56 3.77 -12.49
CA LYS A 85 -5.68 5.07 -13.16
C LYS A 85 -4.35 5.59 -13.70
N PHE A 86 -3.27 5.38 -12.96
CA PHE A 86 -1.93 5.80 -13.34
C PHE A 86 -1.04 4.57 -13.47
N PRO A 87 -1.15 3.82 -14.57
CA PRO A 87 -0.24 2.72 -14.83
C PRO A 87 1.19 3.28 -14.84
N ALA A 88 2.10 2.61 -14.15
CA ALA A 88 3.51 2.96 -14.19
C ALA A 88 3.98 2.80 -15.65
N GLN A 89 4.09 3.91 -16.38
CA GLN A 89 4.75 3.93 -17.68
C GLN A 89 6.22 3.56 -17.42
N GLN A 90 6.66 2.49 -18.07
CA GLN A 90 8.05 2.02 -18.05
C GLN A 90 9.01 3.14 -18.46
#